data_AF-A0AA35RCY7-F1
#
_entry.id   AF-A0AA35RCY7-F1
#
_cell.length_a   1.000
_cell.length_b   1.000
_cell.length_c   1.000
_cell.angle_alpha   90.00
_cell.angle_beta   90.00
_cell.angle_gamma   90.00
#
_symmetry.space_group_name_H-M   'P 1'
#
loop_
_entity.id
_entity.type
_entity.pdbx_description
1 polymer ?
#
loop_
_entity_poly.entity_id
_entity_poly.type
_entity_poly.pdbx_seq_one_letter_code
_entity_poly.pdbx_strand_id
1 'polypeptide(L)'
;MGRAVFVTFFGRLPHELEHTHESPPVMTVPLVLLAILAIGFGLISWNWPGAFGGFGYFVFYHEGHGFEFTWWIGILSGVMAVGSFVFTYLIYERRSISLDSTRERFGAILRIVENKYYFDEIYQWTIDRVVLVIANFVGFFDRAIVNDVGINGPADVVRRLGITLRLHVTGHLYSYALAMALGTIGLAIFWWLITS
;
A
#
# COMPACT_ATOMS: atom_id res chain seq x y z
N MET A 1 13.08 -2.25 23.52
CA MET A 1 14.31 -3.06 23.29
C MET A 1 14.56 -4.10 24.36
N GLY A 2 14.58 -3.76 25.66
CA GLY A 2 14.93 -4.72 26.73
C GLY A 2 14.20 -6.07 26.65
N ARG A 3 12.88 -6.09 26.38
CA ARG A 3 12.10 -7.32 26.27
C ARG A 3 12.68 -8.28 25.21
N ALA A 4 13.02 -7.76 24.04
CA ALA A 4 13.56 -8.58 22.96
C ALA A 4 14.86 -9.25 23.41
N VAL A 5 15.79 -8.48 24.00
CA VAL A 5 17.08 -8.98 24.47
C VAL A 5 16.91 -10.05 25.55
N PHE A 6 16.13 -9.77 26.60
CA PHE A 6 15.97 -10.72 27.70
C PHE A 6 15.20 -11.98 27.30
N VAL A 7 14.19 -11.87 26.44
CA VAL A 7 13.43 -13.03 25.97
C VAL A 7 14.27 -13.91 25.04
N THR A 8 15.07 -13.33 24.13
CA THR A 8 15.81 -14.12 23.13
C THR A 8 17.13 -14.68 23.66
N PHE A 9 17.89 -13.93 24.45
CA PHE A 9 19.23 -14.33 24.89
C PHE A 9 19.26 -14.95 26.29
N PHE A 10 18.43 -14.47 27.20
CA PHE A 10 18.39 -14.94 28.59
C PHE A 10 17.16 -15.81 28.89
N GLY A 11 16.26 -15.96 27.91
CA GLY A 11 15.13 -16.88 27.98
C GLY A 11 15.56 -18.35 27.95
N ARG A 12 14.61 -19.26 28.21
CA ARG A 12 14.87 -20.70 28.09
C ARG A 12 15.06 -21.06 26.62
N LEU A 13 16.19 -21.68 26.28
CA LEU A 13 16.43 -22.19 24.93
C LEU A 13 15.49 -23.38 24.66
N PRO A 14 14.70 -23.34 23.57
CA PRO A 14 14.04 -24.51 23.01
C PRO A 14 15.07 -25.58 22.59
N HIS A 15 14.73 -26.86 22.77
CA HIS A 15 15.62 -27.99 22.48
C HIS A 15 16.06 -28.03 21.00
N GLU A 16 15.24 -27.52 20.09
CA GLU A 16 15.52 -27.42 18.65
C GLU A 16 16.68 -26.46 18.30
N LEU A 17 17.03 -25.54 19.20
CA LEU A 17 18.06 -24.51 18.96
C LEU A 17 19.42 -24.85 19.56
N GLU A 18 19.58 -26.03 20.18
CA GLU A 18 20.83 -26.44 20.83
C GLU A 18 22.00 -26.59 19.85
N HIS A 19 21.72 -26.78 18.56
CA HIS A 19 22.74 -26.98 17.51
C HIS A 19 23.01 -25.69 16.71
N THR A 20 22.61 -24.53 17.23
CA THR A 20 22.81 -23.25 16.55
C THR A 20 24.27 -22.83 16.67
N HIS A 21 24.95 -22.71 15.53
CA HIS A 21 26.33 -22.21 15.47
C HIS A 21 26.37 -20.68 15.38
N GLU A 22 27.50 -20.11 15.78
CA GLU A 22 27.76 -18.68 15.58
C GLU A 22 27.72 -18.30 14.09
N SER A 23 27.36 -17.04 13.83
CA SER A 23 27.27 -16.53 12.47
C SER A 23 28.64 -16.48 11.80
N PRO A 24 28.72 -16.80 10.50
CA PRO A 24 29.99 -16.79 9.78
C PRO A 24 30.60 -15.38 9.74
N PRO A 25 31.93 -15.27 9.55
CA PRO A 25 32.66 -13.99 9.54
C PRO A 25 32.08 -12.94 8.57
N VAL A 26 31.46 -13.41 7.48
CA VAL A 26 30.83 -12.56 6.46
C VAL A 26 29.67 -11.71 7.05
N MET A 27 29.03 -12.15 8.13
CA MET A 27 27.97 -11.41 8.82
C MET A 27 28.50 -10.66 10.06
N THR A 28 29.43 -11.24 10.82
CA THR A 28 29.94 -10.62 12.07
C THR A 28 30.83 -9.42 11.79
N VAL A 29 31.65 -9.45 10.73
CA VAL A 29 32.55 -8.33 10.39
C VAL A 29 31.76 -7.04 10.07
N PRO A 30 30.71 -7.05 9.21
CA PRO A 30 29.86 -5.88 9.02
C PRO A 30 29.20 -5.37 10.31
N LEU A 31 28.69 -6.27 11.17
CA LEU A 31 28.05 -5.88 12.43
C LEU A 31 29.03 -5.20 13.40
N VAL A 32 30.24 -5.74 13.54
CA VAL A 32 31.29 -5.14 14.39
C VAL A 32 31.72 -3.77 13.84
N LEU A 33 31.88 -3.65 12.52
CA LEU A 33 32.21 -2.38 11.88
C LEU A 33 31.13 -1.32 12.17
N LEU A 34 29.85 -1.69 12.01
CA LEU A 34 28.73 -0.80 12.32
C LEU A 34 28.66 -0.43 13.80
N ALA A 35 28.98 -1.35 14.71
CA ALA A 35 29.05 -1.07 16.14
C ALA A 35 30.15 -0.05 16.48
N ILE A 36 31.35 -0.18 15.87
CA ILE A 36 32.45 0.77 16.02
C ILE A 36 32.04 2.15 15.48
N LEU A 37 31.40 2.19 14.30
CA LEU A 37 30.90 3.44 13.72
C LEU A 37 29.84 4.09 14.62
N ALA A 38 28.89 3.33 15.17
CA ALA A 38 27.88 3.85 16.08
C ALA A 38 28.48 4.47 17.35
N ILE A 39 29.50 3.83 17.94
CA ILE A 39 30.26 4.39 19.08
C ILE A 39 30.99 5.67 18.65
N GLY A 40 31.66 5.65 17.49
CA GLY A 40 32.38 6.79 16.94
C GLY A 40 31.48 8.01 16.70
N PHE A 41 30.34 7.81 16.02
CA PHE A 41 29.34 8.87 15.82
C PHE A 41 28.77 9.39 17.14
N GLY A 42 28.53 8.50 18.12
CA GLY A 42 28.09 8.90 19.46
C GLY A 42 29.08 9.82 20.17
N LEU A 43 30.38 9.53 20.08
CA LEU A 43 31.45 10.35 20.67
C LEU A 43 31.64 11.68 19.93
N ILE A 44 31.60 11.68 18.60
CA ILE A 44 31.69 12.90 17.79
C ILE A 44 30.49 13.82 18.07
N SER A 45 29.31 13.24 18.30
CA SER A 45 28.08 13.99 18.64
C SER A 45 28.16 14.69 20.02
N TRP A 46 29.10 14.31 20.88
CA TRP A 46 29.40 15.02 22.14
C TRP A 46 30.23 16.30 21.91
N ASN A 47 30.37 16.74 20.65
CA ASN A 47 31.15 17.92 20.24
C ASN A 47 32.66 17.78 20.52
N TRP A 48 33.19 16.55 20.47
CA TRP A 48 34.63 16.26 20.53
C TRP A 48 35.13 16.00 19.11
N PRO A 49 35.49 17.03 18.30
CA PRO A 49 36.54 18.04 18.52
C PRO A 49 36.09 19.48 18.15
N GLY A 50 34.93 19.93 18.64
CA GLY A 50 34.44 21.30 18.48
C GLY A 50 33.86 21.67 17.10
N ALA A 51 33.89 20.76 16.12
CA ALA A 51 33.56 21.05 14.73
C ALA A 51 32.22 20.45 14.24
N PHE A 52 31.54 19.63 15.06
CA PHE A 52 30.35 18.90 14.61
C PHE A 52 29.15 19.21 15.51
N GLY A 53 28.25 20.08 15.05
CA GLY A 53 27.01 20.46 15.74
C GLY A 53 25.91 19.38 15.72
N GLY A 54 26.28 18.12 15.49
CA GLY A 54 25.37 16.99 15.33
C GLY A 54 24.57 17.00 14.03
N PHE A 55 23.68 16.02 13.88
CA PHE A 55 22.80 15.89 12.72
C PHE A 55 21.84 17.09 12.55
N GLY A 56 21.56 17.82 13.63
CA GLY A 56 20.68 19.00 13.62
C GLY A 56 21.18 20.10 12.68
N TYR A 57 22.50 20.28 12.55
CA TYR A 57 23.06 21.28 11.64
C TYR A 57 22.70 21.03 10.17
N PHE A 58 22.51 19.77 9.76
CA PHE A 58 22.12 19.42 8.38
C PHE A 58 20.62 19.60 8.10
N VAL A 59 19.79 19.70 9.14
CA VAL A 59 18.32 19.73 9.02
C VAL A 59 17.77 21.16 9.12
N PHE A 60 18.52 22.10 9.73
CA PHE A 60 18.10 23.49 9.88
C PHE A 60 18.67 24.40 8.77
N TYR A 61 17.80 25.22 8.17
CA TYR A 61 18.17 26.09 7.05
C TYR A 61 18.46 27.56 7.43
N HIS A 62 18.13 28.01 8.65
CA HIS A 62 18.26 29.43 9.02
C HIS A 62 18.98 29.66 10.35
N GLU A 63 18.46 29.21 11.51
CA GLU A 63 19.21 29.23 12.79
C GLU A 63 18.72 28.07 13.66
N GLY A 64 19.56 27.05 13.87
CA GLY A 64 19.27 26.03 14.86
C GLY A 64 19.44 26.64 16.25
N HIS A 65 18.43 26.52 17.12
CA HIS A 65 18.63 26.80 18.54
C HIS A 65 19.88 26.06 19.02
N GLY A 66 20.81 26.79 19.64
CA GLY A 66 22.05 26.22 20.19
C GLY A 66 21.71 25.03 21.10
N PHE A 67 22.64 24.08 21.21
CA PHE A 67 22.47 22.92 22.07
C PHE A 67 22.36 23.35 23.55
N GLU A 68 21.16 23.70 23.99
CA GLU A 68 20.85 24.03 25.37
C GLU A 68 20.64 22.72 26.13
N PHE A 69 21.74 22.12 26.58
CA PHE A 69 21.69 20.93 27.41
C PHE A 69 21.06 21.25 28.77
N THR A 70 19.77 20.99 28.88
CA THR A 70 19.07 21.09 30.16
C THR A 70 19.41 19.87 30.99
N TRP A 71 20.34 20.02 31.92
CA TRP A 71 20.91 18.91 32.71
C TRP A 71 19.83 18.08 33.43
N TRP A 72 18.73 18.69 33.86
CA TRP A 72 17.63 17.97 34.50
C TRP A 72 16.89 17.02 33.55
N ILE A 73 16.70 17.39 32.27
CA ILE A 73 16.09 16.54 31.24
C ILE A 73 17.02 15.38 30.92
N GLY A 74 18.33 15.65 30.85
CA GLY A 74 19.37 14.63 30.67
C GLY A 74 19.36 13.60 31.80
N ILE A 75 19.35 14.06 33.06
CA ILE A 75 19.23 13.17 34.22
C ILE A 75 17.91 12.39 34.18
N LEU A 76 16.78 13.06 33.96
CA LEU A 76 15.47 12.41 33.95
C LEU A 76 15.40 11.32 32.87
N SER A 77 15.90 11.61 31.68
CA SER A 77 15.96 10.65 30.57
C SER A 77 16.87 9.46 30.90
N GLY A 78 18.03 9.72 31.53
CA GLY A 78 18.93 8.67 32.00
C GLY A 78 18.29 7.77 33.05
N VAL A 79 17.62 8.36 34.05
CA VAL A 79 16.88 7.62 35.08
C VAL A 79 15.75 6.81 34.48
N MET A 80 14.99 7.36 33.54
CA MET A 80 13.90 6.65 32.85
C MET A 80 14.43 5.49 32.00
N ALA A 81 15.57 5.67 31.31
CA ALA A 81 16.19 4.62 30.52
C ALA A 81 16.68 3.46 31.40
N VAL A 82 17.44 3.76 32.46
CA VAL A 82 17.93 2.77 33.42
C VAL A 82 16.77 2.09 34.15
N GLY A 83 15.79 2.88 34.60
CA GLY A 83 14.57 2.38 35.25
C GLY A 83 13.79 1.41 34.35
N SER A 84 13.63 1.74 33.06
CA SER A 84 12.98 0.87 32.08
C SER A 84 13.74 -0.45 31.87
N PHE A 85 15.08 -0.38 31.85
CA PHE A 85 15.93 -1.56 31.72
C PHE A 85 15.82 -2.48 32.94
N VAL A 86 15.92 -1.91 34.15
CA VAL A 86 15.75 -2.64 35.42
C VAL A 86 14.35 -3.24 35.53
N PHE A 87 13.32 -2.48 35.19
CA PHE A 87 11.94 -2.97 35.20
C PHE A 87 11.74 -4.17 34.27
N THR A 88 12.33 -4.11 33.07
CA THR A 88 12.29 -5.22 32.12
C THR A 88 13.04 -6.45 32.66
N TYR A 89 14.23 -6.27 33.25
CA TYR A 89 15.00 -7.35 33.86
C TYR A 89 14.21 -8.06 34.99
N LEU A 90 13.53 -7.30 35.86
CA LEU A 90 12.71 -7.85 36.93
C LEU A 90 11.52 -8.69 36.43
N ILE A 91 10.91 -8.28 35.31
CA ILE A 91 9.79 -9.00 34.71
C ILE A 91 10.25 -10.29 34.02
N TYR A 92 11.25 -10.22 33.15
CA TYR A 92 11.58 -11.32 32.24
C TYR A 92 12.60 -12.30 32.81
N GLU A 93 13.63 -11.81 33.50
CA GLU A 93 14.70 -12.66 34.05
C GLU A 93 14.33 -13.19 35.43
N ARG A 94 14.06 -12.28 36.37
CA ARG A 94 13.77 -12.64 37.76
C ARG A 94 12.37 -13.23 37.94
N ARG A 95 11.47 -13.05 36.96
CA ARG A 95 10.06 -13.48 36.97
C ARG A 95 9.31 -13.12 38.27
N SER A 96 9.74 -12.07 38.96
CA SER A 96 9.17 -11.69 40.26
C SER A 96 7.83 -10.96 40.13
N ILE A 97 7.49 -10.52 38.91
CA ILE A 97 6.23 -9.84 38.58
C ILE A 97 5.48 -10.73 37.60
N SER A 98 4.34 -11.28 38.02
CA SER A 98 3.48 -12.07 37.15
C SER A 98 2.85 -11.18 36.08
N LEU A 99 3.11 -11.45 34.81
CA LEU A 99 2.47 -10.75 33.69
C LEU A 99 0.99 -11.14 33.54
N ASP A 100 0.58 -12.29 34.08
CA ASP A 100 -0.79 -12.80 33.95
C ASP A 100 -1.82 -11.88 34.60
N SER A 101 -1.56 -11.38 35.80
CA SER A 101 -2.46 -10.43 36.49
C SER A 101 -2.56 -9.08 35.78
N THR A 102 -1.50 -8.66 35.10
CA THR A 102 -1.49 -7.43 34.29
C THR A 102 -2.24 -7.64 32.99
N ARG A 103 -2.14 -8.85 32.40
CA ARG A 103 -2.87 -9.24 31.20
C ARG A 103 -4.37 -9.33 31.44
N GLU A 104 -4.79 -9.80 32.61
CA GLU A 104 -6.21 -9.81 32.99
C GLU A 104 -6.77 -8.40 33.17
N ARG A 105 -6.02 -7.49 33.82
CA ARG A 105 -6.47 -6.11 34.06
C ARG A 105 -6.47 -5.24 32.81
N PHE A 106 -5.45 -5.39 31.95
CA PHE A 106 -5.25 -4.55 30.77
C PHE A 106 -5.47 -5.29 29.45
N GLY A 107 -6.17 -6.43 29.48
CA GLY A 107 -6.34 -7.31 28.32
C GLY A 107 -6.91 -6.60 27.09
N ALA A 108 -7.81 -5.64 27.27
CA ALA A 108 -8.35 -4.84 26.17
C ALA A 108 -7.28 -4.00 25.47
N ILE A 109 -6.45 -3.29 26.24
CA ILE A 109 -5.38 -2.43 25.69
C ILE A 109 -4.28 -3.29 25.07
N LEU A 110 -3.90 -4.39 25.75
CA LEU A 110 -2.90 -5.32 25.21
C LEU A 110 -3.35 -5.92 23.89
N ARG A 111 -4.62 -6.30 23.74
CA ARG A 111 -5.17 -6.79 22.46
C ARG A 111 -5.05 -5.77 21.33
N ILE A 112 -5.27 -4.48 21.61
CA ILE A 112 -5.12 -3.42 20.60
C ILE A 112 -3.66 -3.34 20.13
N VAL A 113 -2.71 -3.35 21.06
CA VAL A 113 -1.28 -3.28 20.74
C VAL A 113 -0.79 -4.57 20.06
N GLU A 114 -1.27 -5.74 20.52
CA GLU A 114 -0.97 -7.05 19.92
C GLU A 114 -1.48 -7.14 18.47
N ASN A 115 -2.66 -6.59 18.19
CA ASN A 115 -3.24 -6.53 16.85
C ASN A 115 -2.76 -5.32 16.04
N LYS A 116 -1.56 -4.77 16.32
CA LYS A 116 -0.95 -3.66 15.57
C LYS A 116 -1.90 -2.46 15.37
N TYR A 117 -2.69 -2.16 16.41
CA TYR A 117 -3.71 -1.10 16.41
C TYR A 117 -4.83 -1.28 15.38
N TYR A 118 -5.02 -2.48 14.83
CA TYR A 118 -5.97 -2.79 13.76
C TYR A 118 -5.76 -2.01 12.46
N PHE A 119 -4.60 -1.39 12.28
CA PHE A 119 -4.33 -0.62 11.06
C PHE A 119 -4.36 -1.52 9.83
N ASP A 120 -3.68 -2.67 9.89
CA ASP A 120 -3.58 -3.61 8.78
C ASP A 120 -4.98 -4.10 8.34
N GLU A 121 -5.84 -4.42 9.31
CA GLU A 121 -7.22 -4.86 9.09
C GLU A 121 -8.08 -3.76 8.48
N ILE A 122 -7.93 -2.51 8.93
CA ILE A 122 -8.66 -1.36 8.36
C ILE A 122 -8.19 -1.09 6.93
N TYR A 123 -6.87 -1.13 6.67
CA TYR A 123 -6.32 -0.98 5.33
C TYR A 123 -6.84 -2.05 4.39
N GLN A 124 -6.77 -3.33 4.81
CA GLN A 124 -7.26 -4.44 4.02
C GLN A 124 -8.77 -4.36 3.80
N TRP A 125 -9.55 -4.07 4.84
CA TRP A 125 -10.99 -3.87 4.72
C TRP A 125 -11.33 -2.72 3.75
N THR A 126 -10.58 -1.62 3.78
CA THR A 126 -10.77 -0.49 2.88
C THR A 126 -10.50 -0.90 1.43
N ILE A 127 -9.41 -1.61 1.18
CA ILE A 127 -9.08 -2.12 -0.16
C ILE A 127 -10.16 -3.08 -0.64
N ASP A 128 -10.51 -4.08 0.16
CA ASP A 128 -11.43 -5.15 -0.25
C ASP A 128 -12.86 -4.65 -0.43
N ARG A 129 -13.32 -3.75 0.46
CA ARG A 129 -14.72 -3.33 0.49
C ARG A 129 -15.00 -2.05 -0.28
N VAL A 130 -14.01 -1.18 -0.43
CA VAL A 130 -14.18 0.09 -1.14
C VAL A 130 -13.52 0.00 -2.51
N VAL A 131 -12.21 -0.25 -2.55
CA VAL A 131 -11.45 -0.19 -3.81
C VAL A 131 -11.89 -1.28 -4.78
N LEU A 132 -11.93 -2.54 -4.36
CA LEU A 132 -12.30 -3.65 -5.24
C LEU A 132 -13.76 -3.59 -5.68
N VAL A 133 -14.67 -3.12 -4.82
CA VAL A 133 -16.09 -2.95 -5.20
C VAL A 133 -16.24 -1.89 -6.28
N ILE A 134 -15.57 -0.74 -6.13
CA ILE A 134 -15.59 0.32 -7.15
C ILE A 134 -14.93 -0.17 -8.44
N ALA A 135 -13.79 -0.85 -8.36
CA ALA A 135 -13.09 -1.39 -9.53
C ALA A 135 -13.96 -2.39 -10.29
N ASN A 136 -14.65 -3.29 -9.59
CA ASN A 136 -15.60 -4.23 -10.21
C ASN A 136 -16.78 -3.51 -10.86
N PHE A 137 -17.30 -2.46 -10.23
CA PHE A 137 -18.37 -1.65 -10.82
C PHE A 137 -17.91 -0.96 -12.10
N VAL A 138 -16.73 -0.34 -12.10
CA VAL A 138 -16.14 0.29 -13.28
C VAL A 138 -15.89 -0.75 -14.38
N GLY A 139 -15.37 -1.93 -14.04
CA GLY A 139 -15.17 -3.02 -15.00
C GLY A 139 -16.49 -3.54 -15.60
N PHE A 140 -17.55 -3.62 -14.80
CA PHE A 140 -18.89 -3.93 -15.30
C PHE A 140 -19.40 -2.85 -16.26
N PHE A 141 -19.23 -1.57 -15.92
CA PHE A 141 -19.65 -0.45 -16.74
C PHE A 141 -18.93 -0.42 -18.09
N ASP A 142 -17.61 -0.62 -18.11
CA ASP A 142 -16.83 -0.71 -19.35
C ASP A 142 -17.34 -1.85 -20.24
N ARG A 143 -17.52 -3.03 -19.67
CA ARG A 143 -18.03 -4.18 -20.42
C ARG A 143 -19.44 -3.94 -20.98
N ALA A 144 -20.38 -3.49 -20.14
CA ALA A 144 -21.78 -3.37 -20.52
C ALA A 144 -22.05 -2.17 -21.44
N ILE A 145 -21.41 -1.03 -21.20
CA ILE A 145 -21.71 0.20 -21.94
C ILE A 145 -20.72 0.42 -23.07
N VAL A 146 -19.41 0.37 -22.78
CA VAL A 146 -18.41 0.69 -23.79
C VAL A 146 -18.36 -0.42 -24.84
N ASN A 147 -18.22 -1.67 -24.40
CA ASN A 147 -18.06 -2.79 -25.34
C ASN A 147 -19.39 -3.21 -25.98
N ASP A 148 -20.42 -3.52 -25.20
CA ASP A 148 -21.67 -4.04 -25.77
C ASP A 148 -22.50 -2.96 -26.48
N VAL A 149 -22.72 -1.79 -25.86
CA VAL A 149 -23.51 -0.72 -26.50
C VAL A 149 -22.67 0.09 -27.48
N GLY A 150 -21.45 0.48 -27.09
CA GLY A 150 -20.60 1.36 -27.89
C GLY A 150 -19.98 0.68 -29.11
N ILE A 151 -19.45 -0.53 -28.96
CA ILE A 151 -18.74 -1.23 -30.06
C ILE A 151 -19.66 -2.21 -30.78
N ASN A 152 -20.29 -3.14 -30.05
CA ASN A 152 -21.12 -4.18 -30.66
C ASN A 152 -22.43 -3.62 -31.21
N GLY A 153 -23.02 -2.60 -30.56
CA GLY A 153 -24.24 -1.95 -31.01
C GLY A 153 -24.20 -1.46 -32.46
N PRO A 154 -23.27 -0.55 -32.83
CA PRO A 154 -23.11 -0.09 -34.21
C PRO A 154 -22.84 -1.23 -35.20
N ALA A 155 -21.99 -2.19 -34.82
CA ALA A 155 -21.68 -3.34 -35.67
C ALA A 155 -22.94 -4.17 -35.97
N ASP A 156 -23.79 -4.40 -34.98
CA ASP A 156 -25.05 -5.12 -35.15
C ASP A 156 -26.07 -4.35 -35.98
N VAL A 157 -26.15 -3.02 -35.83
CA VAL A 157 -27.01 -2.18 -36.68
C VAL A 157 -26.60 -2.28 -38.14
N VAL A 158 -25.30 -2.12 -38.43
CA VAL A 158 -24.78 -2.23 -39.81
C VAL A 158 -25.02 -3.64 -40.37
N ARG A 159 -24.77 -4.68 -39.58
CA ARG A 159 -25.02 -6.07 -39.98
C ARG A 159 -26.49 -6.31 -40.31
N ARG A 160 -27.41 -5.85 -39.46
CA ARG A 160 -28.86 -5.98 -39.68
C ARG A 160 -29.30 -5.23 -40.93
N LEU A 161 -28.84 -3.99 -41.10
CA LEU A 161 -29.10 -3.22 -42.32
C LEU A 161 -28.64 -3.97 -43.57
N GLY A 162 -27.41 -4.52 -43.56
CA GLY A 162 -26.88 -5.30 -44.67
C GLY A 162 -27.72 -6.54 -45.01
N ILE A 163 -28.21 -7.27 -43.98
CA ILE A 163 -29.11 -8.41 -44.18
C ILE A 163 -30.44 -7.96 -44.77
N THR A 164 -31.03 -6.88 -44.27
CA THR A 164 -32.30 -6.34 -44.79
C THR A 164 -32.17 -5.85 -46.24
N LEU A 165 -31.09 -5.13 -46.56
CA LEU A 165 -30.76 -4.69 -47.93
C LEU A 165 -30.54 -5.88 -48.87
N ARG A 166 -29.90 -6.96 -48.39
CA ARG A 166 -29.71 -8.19 -49.15
C ARG A 166 -31.03 -8.85 -49.53
N LEU A 167 -32.02 -8.86 -48.64
CA LEU A 167 -33.34 -9.44 -48.92
C LEU A 167 -34.13 -8.65 -49.99
N HIS A 168 -33.81 -7.37 -50.20
CA HIS A 168 -34.41 -6.57 -51.29
C HIS A 168 -33.97 -7.03 -52.69
N VAL A 169 -32.90 -7.81 -52.79
CA VAL A 169 -32.41 -8.38 -54.05
C VAL A 169 -33.04 -9.76 -54.23
N THR A 170 -34.25 -9.80 -54.80
CA THR A 170 -35.07 -11.02 -54.90
C THR A 170 -34.76 -11.90 -56.12
N GLY A 171 -33.92 -11.45 -57.07
CA GLY A 171 -33.50 -12.23 -58.25
C GLY A 171 -34.52 -12.33 -59.39
N HIS A 172 -35.69 -11.70 -59.26
CA HIS A 172 -36.76 -11.76 -60.26
C HIS A 172 -36.68 -10.58 -61.25
N LEU A 173 -36.50 -10.87 -62.55
CA LEU A 173 -36.25 -9.85 -63.59
C LEU A 173 -37.33 -8.77 -63.69
N TYR A 174 -38.60 -9.15 -63.51
CA TYR A 174 -39.74 -8.22 -63.60
C TYR A 174 -39.75 -7.18 -62.47
N SER A 175 -39.32 -7.56 -61.25
CA SER A 175 -39.25 -6.65 -60.10
C SER A 175 -38.22 -5.55 -60.33
N TYR A 176 -37.08 -5.88 -60.96
CA TYR A 176 -36.06 -4.90 -61.33
C TYR A 176 -36.54 -3.95 -62.43
N ALA A 177 -37.20 -4.47 -63.46
CA ALA A 177 -37.74 -3.64 -64.55
C ALA A 177 -38.79 -2.63 -64.03
N LEU A 178 -39.69 -3.08 -63.14
CA LEU A 178 -40.67 -2.20 -62.48
C LEU A 178 -39.98 -1.12 -61.63
N ALA A 179 -38.97 -1.49 -60.83
CA ALA A 179 -38.22 -0.53 -60.02
C ALA A 179 -37.50 0.53 -60.86
N MET A 180 -36.91 0.13 -62.00
CA MET A 180 -36.27 1.08 -62.93
C MET A 180 -37.29 2.04 -63.55
N ALA A 181 -38.45 1.54 -64.00
CA ALA A 181 -39.49 2.39 -64.57
C ALA A 181 -40.06 3.39 -63.55
N LEU A 182 -40.30 2.95 -62.31
CA LEU A 182 -40.72 3.84 -61.23
C LEU A 182 -39.63 4.87 -60.88
N GLY A 183 -38.37 4.45 -60.87
CA GLY A 183 -37.22 5.32 -60.61
C GLY A 183 -37.07 6.43 -61.65
N THR A 184 -37.21 6.12 -62.95
CA THR A 184 -37.12 7.12 -64.02
C THR A 184 -38.28 8.10 -64.00
N ILE A 185 -39.51 7.63 -63.77
CA ILE A 185 -40.69 8.50 -63.60
C ILE A 185 -40.50 9.42 -62.40
N GLY A 186 -40.05 8.88 -61.26
CA GLY A 186 -39.81 9.66 -60.05
C GLY A 186 -38.74 10.74 -60.24
N LEU A 187 -37.63 10.42 -60.91
CA LEU A 187 -36.59 11.39 -61.25
C LEU A 187 -37.10 12.48 -62.20
N ALA A 188 -37.91 12.12 -63.20
CA ALA A 188 -38.51 13.08 -64.11
C ALA A 188 -39.45 14.05 -63.40
N ILE A 189 -40.27 13.56 -62.45
CA ILE A 189 -41.16 14.39 -61.62
C ILE A 189 -40.34 15.28 -60.70
N PHE A 190 -39.31 14.74 -60.03
CA PHE A 190 -38.44 15.52 -59.16
C PHE A 190 -37.72 16.64 -59.92
N TRP A 191 -37.19 16.33 -61.11
CA TRP A 191 -36.58 17.30 -61.99
C TRP A 191 -37.58 18.37 -62.43
N TRP A 192 -38.79 17.97 -62.82
CA TRP A 192 -39.85 18.89 -63.20
C TRP A 192 -40.24 19.82 -62.05
N LEU A 193 -40.37 19.31 -60.82
CA LEU A 193 -40.68 20.10 -59.62
C LEU A 193 -39.58 21.09 -59.23
N ILE A 194 -38.31 20.80 -59.52
CA ILE A 194 -37.19 21.72 -59.26
C ILE A 194 -37.08 22.80 -60.34
N THR A 195 -37.49 22.48 -61.57
CA THR A 195 -37.37 23.37 -62.74
C THR A 195 -38.61 24.25 -62.95
N SER A 196 -39.73 23.93 -62.29
CA SER A 196 -40.98 24.71 -62.29
C SER A 196 -40.98 25.75 -61.18
#